data_AF-A0A5B0D9K5-F1
#
_entry.id   AF-A0A5B0D9K5-F1
#
_cell.length_a   1.000
_cell.length_b   1.000
_cell.length_c   1.000
_cell.angle_alpha   90.00
_cell.angle_beta   90.00
_cell.angle_gamma   90.00
#
_symmetry.space_group_name_H-M   'P 1'
#
loop_
_entity.id
_entity.type
_entity.pdbx_description
1 polymer ?
#
loop_
_entity_poly.entity_id
_entity_poly.type
_entity_poly.pdbx_seq_one_letter_code
_entity_poly.pdbx_strand_id
1 'polypeptide(L)'
;MRTSTVWFLITAMTVVSVAVLAFVMTYRFAIPLVDPAPPVPDYGLQALIAGITMAAAVAGGIGAGVYASTRERDRRRIVGWTAAALLLGTVLGTILAFVSSAR
;
A
#
# COMPACT_ATOMS: atom_id res chain seq x y z
N MET A 1 1.08 14.38 -21.64
CA MET A 1 1.37 14.63 -20.21
C MET A 1 2.87 14.73 -20.06
N ARG A 2 3.40 15.86 -19.56
CA ARG A 2 4.85 16.06 -19.38
C ARG A 2 5.43 15.00 -18.44
N THR A 3 6.73 14.73 -18.57
CA THR A 3 7.47 13.72 -17.78
C THR A 3 7.22 13.86 -16.28
N SER A 4 7.18 15.10 -15.82
CA SER A 4 6.94 15.55 -14.46
C SER A 4 5.57 15.16 -13.88
N THR A 5 4.50 15.21 -14.68
CA THR A 5 3.13 14.90 -14.19
C THR A 5 2.97 13.43 -13.83
N VAL A 6 3.67 12.54 -14.53
CA VAL A 6 3.62 11.09 -14.27
C VAL A 6 4.35 10.72 -13.00
N TRP A 7 5.54 11.29 -12.80
CA TRP A 7 6.28 11.14 -11.55
C TRP A 7 5.46 11.67 -10.38
N PHE A 8 4.84 12.84 -10.53
CA PHE A 8 3.97 13.40 -9.50
C PHE A 8 2.83 12.46 -9.10
N LEU A 9 2.10 11.89 -10.07
CA LEU A 9 0.98 10.98 -9.80
C LEU A 9 1.42 9.67 -9.14
N ILE A 10 2.52 9.08 -9.60
CA ILE A 10 3.07 7.84 -9.02
C ILE A 10 3.53 8.11 -7.59
N THR A 11 4.31 9.17 -7.38
CA THR A 11 4.78 9.56 -6.05
C THR A 11 3.60 9.85 -5.11
N ALA A 12 2.58 10.57 -5.56
CA ALA A 12 1.40 10.85 -4.74
C ALA A 12 0.69 9.57 -4.30
N MET A 13 0.47 8.61 -5.20
CA MET A 13 -0.16 7.33 -4.87
C MET A 13 0.70 6.48 -3.94
N THR A 14 2.02 6.45 -4.16
CA THR A 14 2.95 5.75 -3.26
C THR A 14 2.92 6.35 -1.86
N VAL A 15 2.90 7.69 -1.74
CA VAL A 15 2.80 8.37 -0.44
C VAL A 15 1.49 8.03 0.27
N VAL A 16 0.37 8.03 -0.44
CA VAL A 16 -0.94 7.64 0.13
C VAL A 16 -0.91 6.20 0.62
N SER A 17 -0.44 5.25 -0.20
CA SER A 17 -0.33 3.84 0.19
C SER A 17 0.56 3.64 1.42
N VAL A 18 1.72 4.31 1.48
CA VAL A 18 2.64 4.23 2.62
C VAL A 18 2.02 4.85 3.87
N ALA A 19 1.36 6.01 3.75
CA ALA A 19 0.70 6.66 4.88
C ALA A 19 -0.43 5.79 5.48
N VAL A 20 -1.23 5.15 4.63
CA VAL A 20 -2.29 4.22 5.07
C VAL A 20 -1.69 3.00 5.78
N LEU A 21 -0.64 2.40 5.21
CA LEU A 21 0.02 1.23 5.82
C LEU A 21 0.73 1.58 7.13
N ALA A 22 1.35 2.74 7.21
CA ALA A 22 1.94 3.27 8.45
C ALA A 22 0.85 3.53 9.52
N PHE A 23 -0.31 4.05 9.12
CA PHE A 23 -1.44 4.22 10.02
C PHE A 23 -1.98 2.88 10.54
N VAL A 24 -2.07 1.85 9.69
CA VAL A 24 -2.42 0.49 10.11
C VAL A 24 -1.42 -0.05 11.14
N MET A 25 -0.11 0.17 10.97
CA MET A 25 0.89 -0.22 11.99
C MET A 25 0.67 0.43 13.36
N THR A 26 0.01 1.59 13.41
CA THR A 26 -0.28 2.30 14.68
C THR A 26 -1.57 1.85 15.36
N TYR A 27 -2.44 1.11 14.67
CA TYR A 27 -3.72 0.66 15.23
C TYR A 27 -3.51 -0.40 16.33
N ARG A 28 -3.44 0.06 17.57
CA ARG A 28 -3.49 -0.78 18.77
C ARG A 28 -4.82 -0.49 19.47
N PHE A 29 -5.77 -1.43 19.41
CA PHE A 29 -6.96 -1.33 20.26
C PHE A 29 -6.53 -1.60 21.70
N ALA A 30 -6.32 -0.53 22.48
CA ALA A 30 -5.90 -0.64 23.87
C ALA A 30 -7.00 -1.18 24.80
N ILE A 31 -8.27 -1.17 24.36
CA ILE A 31 -9.43 -1.57 25.17
C ILE A 31 -10.42 -2.36 24.29
N PRO A 32 -10.73 -3.63 24.61
CA PRO A 32 -11.76 -4.40 23.90
C PRO A 32 -13.15 -3.80 24.18
N LEU A 33 -13.88 -3.47 23.12
CA LEU A 33 -15.23 -2.89 23.17
C LEU A 33 -16.34 -3.94 23.40
N VAL A 34 -15.97 -5.23 23.50
CA VAL A 34 -16.89 -6.38 23.56
C VAL A 34 -16.36 -7.39 24.59
N ASP A 35 -17.28 -8.01 25.35
CA ASP A 35 -17.00 -9.07 26.32
C ASP A 35 -17.68 -10.39 25.87
N PRO A 36 -16.95 -11.51 25.71
CA PRO A 36 -15.52 -11.69 25.93
C PRO A 36 -14.67 -10.91 24.91
N ALA A 37 -13.53 -10.40 25.38
CA ALA A 37 -12.56 -9.73 24.54
C ALA A 37 -12.13 -10.66 23.40
N PRO A 38 -12.20 -10.23 22.13
CA PRO A 38 -11.63 -11.01 21.03
C PRO A 38 -10.11 -11.18 21.24
N PRO A 39 -9.52 -12.27 20.73
CA PRO A 39 -8.09 -12.52 20.84
C PRO A 39 -7.29 -11.31 20.33
N VAL A 40 -6.26 -10.93 21.09
CA VAL A 40 -5.41 -9.78 20.76
C VAL A 40 -4.70 -10.08 19.45
N PRO A 41 -4.80 -9.19 18.44
CA PRO A 41 -4.18 -9.45 17.16
C PRO A 41 -2.64 -9.54 17.26
N ASP A 42 -2.02 -10.38 16.43
CA ASP A 42 -0.56 -10.37 16.28
C ASP A 42 -0.09 -9.09 15.56
N TYR A 43 0.17 -8.05 16.34
CA TYR A 43 0.66 -6.76 15.86
C TYR A 43 2.03 -6.84 15.18
N GLY A 44 2.86 -7.83 15.54
CA GLY A 44 4.16 -8.05 14.91
C GLY A 44 3.98 -8.54 13.48
N LEU A 45 3.08 -9.50 13.28
CA LEU A 45 2.72 -10.01 11.95
C LEU A 45 2.03 -8.94 11.09
N GLN A 46 1.13 -8.13 11.66
CA GLN A 46 0.54 -6.97 10.95
C GLN A 46 1.61 -5.99 10.46
N ALA A 47 2.55 -5.63 11.35
CA ALA A 47 3.63 -4.70 11.01
C ALA A 47 4.55 -5.28 9.93
N LEU A 48 4.88 -6.57 9.99
CA LEU A 48 5.69 -7.22 8.97
C LEU A 48 4.99 -7.19 7.59
N ILE A 49 3.71 -7.57 7.53
CA ILE A 49 2.93 -7.58 6.29
C ILE A 49 2.79 -6.17 5.72
N ALA A 50 2.46 -5.18 6.56
CA ALA A 50 2.38 -3.79 6.16
C ALA A 50 3.74 -3.29 5.64
N GLY A 51 4.84 -3.61 6.32
CA GLY A 51 6.20 -3.25 5.91
C GLY A 51 6.60 -3.81 4.54
N ILE A 52 6.36 -5.11 4.31
CA ILE A 52 6.63 -5.76 3.01
C ILE A 52 5.78 -5.13 1.91
N THR A 53 4.51 -4.85 2.19
CA THR A 53 3.58 -4.24 1.22
C THR A 53 4.03 -2.82 0.86
N MET A 54 4.50 -2.03 1.83
CA MET A 54 5.07 -0.70 1.57
C MET A 54 6.30 -0.79 0.67
N ALA A 55 7.23 -1.71 0.98
CA ALA A 55 8.45 -1.88 0.18
C ALA A 55 8.12 -2.27 -1.28
N ALA A 56 7.18 -3.18 -1.47
CA ALA A 56 6.71 -3.58 -2.79
C ALA A 56 6.03 -2.42 -3.54
N ALA A 57 5.21 -1.62 -2.86
CA ALA A 57 4.55 -0.44 -3.45
C ALA A 57 5.57 0.62 -3.89
N VAL A 58 6.60 0.87 -3.09
CA VAL A 58 7.68 1.81 -3.42
C VAL A 58 8.49 1.31 -4.63
N ALA A 59 8.94 0.06 -4.60
CA ALA A 59 9.70 -0.54 -5.70
C ALA A 59 8.90 -0.57 -7.01
N GLY A 60 7.62 -0.96 -6.93
CA GLY A 60 6.70 -0.98 -8.06
C GLY A 60 6.41 0.41 -8.62
N GLY A 61 6.23 1.41 -7.76
CA GLY A 61 6.06 2.81 -8.15
C GLY A 61 7.29 3.34 -8.90
N ILE A 62 8.49 3.14 -8.35
CA ILE A 62 9.74 3.56 -8.99
C ILE A 62 9.92 2.88 -10.35
N GLY A 63 9.74 1.55 -10.41
CA GLY A 63 9.85 0.79 -11.65
C GLY A 63 8.86 1.24 -12.72
N ALA A 64 7.61 1.50 -12.34
CA ALA A 64 6.60 2.03 -13.23
C ALA A 64 6.91 3.45 -13.71
N GLY A 65 7.48 4.31 -12.85
CA GLY A 65 7.91 5.66 -13.21
C GLY A 65 9.01 5.64 -14.27
N VAL A 66 10.03 4.80 -14.08
CA VAL A 66 11.11 4.58 -15.05
C VAL A 66 10.54 4.01 -16.36
N TYR A 67 9.69 2.98 -16.29
CA TYR A 67 9.11 2.35 -17.47
C TYR A 67 8.16 3.28 -18.26
N ALA A 68 7.36 4.09 -17.57
CA ALA A 68 6.51 5.10 -18.19
C ALA A 68 7.32 6.26 -18.79
N SER A 69 8.54 6.52 -18.29
CA SER A 69 9.42 7.57 -18.85
C SER A 69 10.07 7.18 -20.17
N THR A 70 10.22 5.88 -20.46
CA THR A 70 10.82 5.37 -21.70
C THR A 70 9.78 5.08 -22.80
N ARG A 71 8.48 5.01 -22.47
CA ARG A 71 7.39 4.69 -23.42
C ARG A 71 6.30 5.75 -23.45
N GLU A 72 6.54 6.77 -24.26
CA GLU A 72 5.69 7.97 -24.32
C GLU A 72 4.29 7.71 -24.90
N ARG A 73 4.15 6.78 -25.85
CA ARG A 73 2.86 6.38 -26.46
C ARG A 73 1.93 5.65 -25.51
N ASP A 74 2.46 4.76 -24.66
CA ASP A 74 1.65 3.92 -23.75
C ASP A 74 1.55 4.48 -22.33
N ARG A 75 2.13 5.65 -22.11
CA ARG A 75 2.37 6.24 -20.80
C ARG A 75 1.14 6.35 -19.91
N ARG A 76 0.01 6.79 -20.47
CA ARG A 76 -1.26 6.88 -19.72
C ARG A 76 -1.78 5.52 -19.28
N ARG A 77 -1.62 4.51 -20.14
CA ARG A 77 -2.07 3.14 -19.86
C ARG A 77 -1.21 2.52 -18.76
N ILE A 78 0.12 2.72 -18.83
CA ILE A 78 1.06 2.28 -17.79
C ILE A 78 0.69 2.90 -16.44
N VAL A 79 0.55 4.23 -16.38
CA VAL A 79 0.21 4.92 -15.12
C VAL A 79 -1.15 4.46 -14.57
N GLY A 80 -2.15 4.27 -15.43
CA GLY A 80 -3.47 3.76 -15.02
C GLY A 80 -3.40 2.36 -14.41
N TRP A 81 -2.69 1.43 -15.05
CA TRP A 81 -2.49 0.08 -14.52
C TRP A 81 -1.67 0.07 -13.23
N THR A 82 -0.62 0.90 -13.14
CA THR A 82 0.17 1.04 -11.91
C THR A 82 -0.67 1.59 -10.77
N ALA A 83 -1.52 2.60 -11.01
CA ALA A 83 -2.42 3.13 -9.99
C ALA A 83 -3.42 2.06 -9.51
N ALA A 84 -4.01 1.31 -10.43
CA ALA A 84 -4.90 0.20 -10.09
C ALA A 84 -4.18 -0.91 -9.29
N ALA A 85 -2.95 -1.26 -9.67
CA ALA A 85 -2.15 -2.25 -8.97
C ALA A 85 -1.74 -1.79 -7.56
N LEU A 86 -1.36 -0.52 -7.39
CA LEU A 86 -1.06 0.06 -6.07
C LEU A 86 -2.30 0.07 -5.18
N LEU A 87 -3.46 0.45 -5.71
CA LEU A 87 -4.72 0.44 -4.97
C LEU A 87 -5.08 -0.99 -4.53
N LEU A 88 -5.13 -1.94 -5.46
CA LEU A 88 -5.46 -3.33 -5.18
C LEU A 88 -4.46 -3.97 -4.21
N GLY A 89 -3.17 -3.72 -4.39
CA GLY A 89 -2.12 -4.21 -3.50
C GLY A 89 -2.23 -3.66 -2.09
N THR A 90 -2.58 -2.38 -1.95
CA THR A 90 -2.80 -1.74 -0.63
C THR A 90 -4.02 -2.36 0.07
N VAL A 91 -5.13 -2.54 -0.66
CA VAL A 91 -6.34 -3.18 -0.12
C VAL A 91 -6.05 -4.62 0.30
N LEU A 92 -5.40 -5.41 -0.56
CA LEU A 92 -5.01 -6.79 -0.25
C LEU A 92 -4.06 -6.88 0.95
N GLY A 93 -3.03 -6.04 1.01
CA GLY A 93 -2.11 -6.00 2.15
C GLY A 93 -2.80 -5.64 3.46
N THR A 94 -3.77 -4.72 3.42
CA THR A 94 -4.59 -4.34 4.58
C THR A 94 -5.46 -5.51 5.05
N ILE A 95 -6.15 -6.18 4.11
CA ILE A 95 -6.98 -7.35 4.42
C ILE A 95 -6.12 -8.49 4.99
N LEU A 96 -4.96 -8.78 4.37
CA LEU A 96 -4.05 -9.81 4.85
C LEU A 96 -3.55 -9.50 6.25
N ALA A 97 -3.13 -8.27 6.52
CA ALA A 97 -2.69 -7.85 7.85
C ALA A 97 -3.81 -8.10 8.87
N PHE A 98 -5.05 -7.67 8.58
CA PHE A 98 -6.19 -7.87 9.48
C PHE A 98 -6.53 -9.35 9.70
N VAL A 99 -6.68 -10.13 8.63
CA VAL A 99 -7.09 -11.54 8.72
C VAL A 99 -6.02 -12.42 9.37
N SER A 100 -4.75 -12.21 9.04
CA SER A 100 -3.66 -13.01 9.61
C SER A 100 -3.42 -12.70 11.09
N SER A 101 -3.68 -11.47 11.50
CA SER A 101 -3.56 -11.07 12.90
C SER A 101 -4.71 -11.54 13.79
N ALA A 102 -5.88 -11.86 13.23
CA ALA A 102 -7.08 -12.22 13.99
C ALA A 102 -7.13 -13.71 14.38
N ARG A 103 -6.03 -14.45 14.22
CA ARG A 103 -5.85 -15.85 14.61
C ARG A 103 -5.08 -15.94 15.91
#